data_AF-A0A434CLB7-F1
#
_entry.id   AF-A0A434CLB7-F1
#
_cell.length_a   1.000
_cell.length_b   1.000
_cell.length_c   1.000
_cell.angle_alpha   90.00
_cell.angle_beta   90.00
_cell.angle_gamma   90.00
#
_symmetry.space_group_name_H-M   'P 1'
#
loop_
_entity.id
_entity.type
_entity.pdbx_description
1 polymer ?
#
loop_
_entity_poly.entity_id
_entity_poly.type
_entity_poly.pdbx_seq_one_letter_code
_entity_poly.pdbx_strand_id
1 'polypeptide(L)'
;DLKVEAQRLKHIFAANAETLLHGDLHSGSIMVTDSETRMIDPEFAFYGPMAFDVGMLLANFWMSFFSQRGHEQEGKRDAMRAYLLGVTTETWAVFRTEFSHLWRTERSGMLYQKSLFEDQGDKLGAEQALDHVLHQMWTDLLGFAGIEVHRRILGLAHNADFETIADEDLRASCEAKALKFGRHLAVNRRQIHSIDEVNQLAALIEQESSI
;
A
#
# COMPACT_ATOMS: atom_id res chain seq x y z
N ASP A 1 -8.91 -17.03 9.20
CA ASP A 1 -8.72 -15.58 9.40
C ASP A 1 -8.60 -14.82 8.07
N LEU A 2 -7.66 -15.14 7.18
CA LEU A 2 -7.43 -14.39 5.93
C LEU A 2 -8.69 -14.29 5.05
N LYS A 3 -9.43 -15.40 4.87
CA LYS A 3 -10.71 -15.39 4.13
C LYS A 3 -11.73 -14.40 4.74
N VAL A 4 -11.76 -14.29 6.07
CA VAL A 4 -12.68 -13.38 6.79
C VAL A 4 -12.28 -11.93 6.53
N GLU A 5 -10.99 -11.61 6.64
CA GLU A 5 -10.51 -10.25 6.39
C GLU A 5 -10.62 -9.87 4.90
N ALA A 6 -10.41 -10.81 3.98
CA ALA A 6 -10.66 -10.60 2.55
C ALA A 6 -12.12 -10.25 2.25
N GLN A 7 -13.09 -10.94 2.87
CA GLN A 7 -14.51 -10.60 2.69
C GLN A 7 -14.86 -9.24 3.30
N ARG A 8 -14.26 -8.86 4.43
CA ARG A 8 -14.44 -7.52 5.02
C ARG A 8 -13.91 -6.43 4.08
N LEU A 9 -12.71 -6.61 3.54
CA LEU A 9 -12.11 -5.66 2.60
C LEU A 9 -12.90 -5.60 1.28
N LYS A 10 -13.43 -6.73 0.80
CA LYS A 10 -14.32 -6.76 -0.37
C LYS A 10 -15.61 -5.98 -0.12
N HIS A 11 -16.17 -6.06 1.08
CA HIS A 11 -17.34 -5.27 1.45
C HIS A 11 -17.00 -3.77 1.46
N ILE A 12 -15.87 -3.37 2.05
CA ILE A 12 -15.39 -1.97 2.02
C ILE A 12 -15.24 -1.50 0.57
N PHE A 13 -14.57 -2.28 -0.29
CA PHE A 13 -14.41 -1.97 -1.71
C PHE A 13 -15.76 -1.79 -2.44
N ALA A 14 -16.74 -2.63 -2.14
CA ALA A 14 -18.03 -2.62 -2.85
C ALA A 14 -19.02 -1.53 -2.36
N ALA A 15 -18.86 -1.03 -1.14
CA ALA A 15 -19.87 -0.17 -0.49
C ALA A 15 -19.36 1.19 -0.02
N ASN A 16 -18.04 1.38 0.11
CA ASN A 16 -17.47 2.62 0.64
C ASN A 16 -17.01 3.55 -0.50
N ALA A 17 -17.87 4.50 -0.88
CA ALA A 17 -17.60 5.47 -1.93
C ALA A 17 -17.00 6.76 -1.36
N GLU A 18 -15.67 6.80 -1.17
CA GLU A 18 -14.96 7.93 -0.55
C GLU A 18 -14.43 8.93 -1.57
N THR A 19 -13.83 8.45 -2.66
CA THR A 19 -13.24 9.29 -3.72
C THR A 19 -13.30 8.59 -5.08
N LEU A 20 -13.12 9.35 -6.16
CA LEU A 20 -12.80 8.79 -7.46
C LEU A 20 -11.38 8.23 -7.42
N LEU A 21 -11.27 6.90 -7.50
CA LEU A 21 -10.01 6.18 -7.53
C LEU A 21 -9.44 6.09 -8.94
N HIS A 22 -8.15 5.80 -9.04
CA HIS A 22 -7.56 5.21 -10.24
C HIS A 22 -8.05 3.77 -10.44
N GLY A 23 -8.12 2.98 -9.36
CA GLY A 23 -8.69 1.64 -9.37
C GLY A 23 -7.73 0.51 -9.82
N ASP A 24 -6.51 0.82 -10.25
CA ASP A 24 -5.46 -0.15 -10.56
C ASP A 24 -4.05 0.48 -10.50
N LEU A 25 -3.77 1.23 -9.43
CA LEU A 25 -2.52 1.99 -9.25
C LEU A 25 -1.34 1.09 -8.81
N HIS A 26 -0.94 0.15 -9.65
CA HIS A 26 0.27 -0.66 -9.48
C HIS A 26 1.48 -0.05 -10.19
N SER A 27 2.69 -0.59 -9.97
CA SER A 27 3.93 -0.04 -10.55
C SER A 27 3.92 0.02 -12.09
N GLY A 28 3.28 -0.95 -12.76
CA GLY A 28 3.07 -0.93 -14.21
C GLY A 28 2.16 0.21 -14.73
N SER A 29 1.38 0.86 -13.87
CA SER A 29 0.51 2.01 -14.20
C SER A 29 1.23 3.35 -13.96
N ILE A 30 2.55 3.30 -13.75
CA ILE A 30 3.40 4.46 -13.48
C ILE A 30 4.56 4.46 -14.46
N MET A 31 4.66 5.52 -15.25
CA MET A 31 5.82 5.76 -16.10
C MET A 31 6.75 6.78 -15.43
N VAL A 32 8.04 6.47 -15.41
CA VAL A 32 9.05 7.30 -14.76
C VAL A 32 10.23 7.62 -15.67
N THR A 33 10.80 8.80 -15.47
CA THR A 33 12.17 9.16 -15.87
C THR A 33 12.92 9.57 -14.59
N ASP A 34 14.18 10.00 -14.72
CA ASP A 34 14.94 10.52 -13.57
C ASP A 34 14.29 11.77 -12.92
N SER A 35 13.40 12.48 -13.64
CA SER A 35 12.81 13.75 -13.20
C SER A 35 11.29 13.86 -13.33
N GLU A 36 10.62 12.87 -13.92
CA GLU A 36 9.18 12.88 -14.13
C GLU A 36 8.52 11.57 -13.69
N THR A 37 7.31 11.69 -13.13
CA THR A 37 6.43 10.57 -12.78
C THR A 37 5.04 10.83 -13.35
N ARG A 38 4.52 9.89 -14.13
CA ARG A 38 3.20 10.00 -14.78
C ARG A 38 2.37 8.75 -14.48
N MET A 39 1.20 8.95 -13.89
CA MET A 39 0.20 7.90 -13.71
C MET A 39 -0.60 7.74 -15.00
N ILE A 40 -0.85 6.50 -15.43
CA ILE A 40 -1.54 6.17 -16.68
C ILE A 40 -2.60 5.10 -16.43
N ASP A 41 -3.51 4.91 -17.39
CA ASP A 41 -4.46 3.81 -17.42
C ASP A 41 -5.48 3.72 -16.25
N PRO A 42 -6.22 4.80 -15.94
CA PRO A 42 -7.28 4.76 -14.92
C PRO A 42 -8.58 4.12 -15.47
N GLU A 43 -8.49 3.03 -16.24
CA GLU A 43 -9.66 2.39 -16.86
C GLU A 43 -10.58 1.71 -15.82
N PHE A 44 -10.05 1.40 -14.65
CA PHE A 44 -10.78 0.86 -13.50
C PHE A 44 -11.33 1.94 -12.56
N ALA A 45 -11.29 3.22 -12.94
CA ALA A 45 -11.72 4.32 -12.09
C ALA A 45 -13.19 4.19 -11.66
N PHE A 46 -13.43 4.30 -10.36
CA PHE A 46 -14.76 4.32 -9.77
C PHE A 46 -14.73 5.05 -8.42
N TYR A 47 -15.90 5.34 -7.86
CA TYR A 47 -15.99 5.88 -6.51
C TYR A 47 -15.82 4.77 -5.47
N GLY A 48 -14.68 4.76 -4.77
CA GLY A 48 -14.31 3.72 -3.84
C GLY A 48 -13.48 4.23 -2.66
N PRO A 49 -12.93 3.31 -1.84
CA PRO A 49 -12.16 3.67 -0.65
C PRO A 49 -10.76 4.18 -1.03
N MET A 50 -10.37 5.37 -0.55
CA MET A 50 -9.08 6.02 -0.85
C MET A 50 -7.88 5.10 -0.57
N ALA A 51 -8.00 4.31 0.49
CA ALA A 51 -6.99 3.35 0.93
C ALA A 51 -6.64 2.28 -0.11
N PHE A 52 -7.51 2.02 -1.10
CA PHE A 52 -7.30 0.99 -2.12
C PHE A 52 -6.11 1.30 -3.03
N ASP A 53 -6.08 2.50 -3.63
CA ASP A 53 -4.99 2.90 -4.54
C ASP A 53 -3.66 2.98 -3.80
N VAL A 54 -3.64 3.56 -2.60
CA VAL A 54 -2.42 3.68 -1.77
C VAL A 54 -1.92 2.30 -1.36
N GLY A 55 -2.82 1.40 -0.93
CA GLY A 55 -2.46 0.04 -0.56
C GLY A 55 -1.91 -0.77 -1.72
N MET A 56 -2.52 -0.65 -2.91
CA MET A 56 -2.06 -1.31 -4.12
C MET A 56 -0.67 -0.83 -4.55
N LEU A 57 -0.43 0.48 -4.51
CA LEU A 57 0.86 1.06 -4.86
C LEU A 57 1.97 0.54 -3.94
N LEU A 58 1.78 0.64 -2.63
CA LEU A 58 2.78 0.18 -1.66
C LEU A 58 2.99 -1.34 -1.72
N ALA A 59 1.94 -2.12 -1.97
CA ALA A 59 2.06 -3.57 -2.19
C ALA A 59 3.02 -3.91 -3.33
N ASN A 60 2.97 -3.17 -4.44
CA ASN A 60 3.86 -3.40 -5.56
C ASN A 60 5.33 -3.09 -5.23
N PHE A 61 5.60 -2.06 -4.42
CA PHE A 61 6.96 -1.80 -3.92
C PHE A 61 7.46 -2.90 -2.98
N TRP A 62 6.62 -3.41 -2.08
CA TRP A 62 6.98 -4.54 -1.22
C TRP A 62 7.18 -5.85 -2.00
N MET A 63 6.35 -6.13 -3.00
CA MET A 63 6.57 -7.29 -3.90
C MET A 63 7.90 -7.15 -4.65
N SER A 64 8.20 -5.97 -5.17
CA SER A 64 9.49 -5.70 -5.80
C SER A 64 10.64 -5.93 -4.82
N PHE A 65 10.50 -5.51 -3.56
CA PHE A 65 11.48 -5.77 -2.49
C PHE A 65 11.70 -7.28 -2.27
N PHE A 66 10.63 -8.08 -2.14
CA PHE A 66 10.76 -9.52 -1.95
C PHE A 66 11.33 -10.25 -3.19
N SER A 67 11.11 -9.72 -4.38
CA SER A 67 11.66 -10.29 -5.61
C SER A 67 13.18 -10.13 -5.74
N GLN A 68 13.78 -9.14 -5.07
CA GLN A 68 15.18 -8.75 -5.32
C GLN A 68 16.18 -9.90 -5.17
N ARG A 69 15.92 -10.86 -4.28
CA ARG A 69 16.78 -12.05 -4.12
C ARG A 69 16.83 -12.90 -5.39
N GLY A 70 15.72 -13.01 -6.11
CA GLY A 70 15.65 -13.69 -7.40
C GLY A 70 16.49 -13.05 -8.50
N HIS A 71 16.89 -11.79 -8.30
CA HIS A 71 17.58 -10.94 -9.28
C HIS A 71 19.03 -10.62 -8.88
N GLU A 72 19.68 -11.48 -8.09
CA GLU A 72 21.06 -11.29 -7.62
C GLU A 72 22.14 -11.89 -8.55
N GLN A 73 21.75 -12.36 -9.74
CA GLN A 73 22.66 -12.94 -10.73
C GLN A 73 23.78 -11.96 -11.15
N GLU A 74 23.46 -10.67 -11.19
CA GLU A 74 24.39 -9.58 -11.53
C GLU A 74 25.03 -8.90 -10.29
N GLY A 75 24.81 -9.46 -9.10
CA GLY A 75 25.38 -8.97 -7.85
C GLY A 75 24.36 -8.73 -6.74
N LYS A 76 24.87 -8.35 -5.57
CA LYS A 76 24.06 -8.12 -4.37
C LYS A 76 23.07 -6.98 -4.61
N ARG A 77 21.82 -7.18 -4.19
CA ARG A 77 20.73 -6.20 -4.31
C ARG A 77 20.42 -5.46 -3.00
N ASP A 78 21.34 -5.47 -2.03
CA ASP A 78 21.13 -4.85 -0.70
C ASP A 78 20.75 -3.36 -0.80
N ALA A 79 21.44 -2.60 -1.67
CA ALA A 79 21.15 -1.18 -1.88
C ALA A 79 19.76 -0.96 -2.51
N MET A 80 19.34 -1.84 -3.43
CA MET A 80 18.01 -1.77 -4.05
C MET A 80 16.91 -2.12 -3.03
N ARG A 81 17.12 -3.15 -2.20
CA ARG A 81 16.21 -3.48 -1.10
C ARG A 81 16.04 -2.30 -0.13
N ALA A 82 17.15 -1.68 0.28
CA ALA A 82 17.11 -0.50 1.14
C ALA A 82 16.39 0.68 0.48
N TYR A 83 16.64 0.90 -0.81
CA TYR A 83 15.94 1.92 -1.60
C TYR A 83 14.42 1.69 -1.64
N LEU A 84 13.97 0.47 -1.93
CA LEU A 84 12.54 0.14 -2.02
C LEU A 84 11.81 0.35 -0.69
N LEU A 85 12.43 -0.01 0.44
CA LEU A 85 11.87 0.31 1.77
C LEU A 85 11.88 1.83 2.05
N GLY A 86 12.89 2.55 1.59
CA GLY A 86 12.93 4.01 1.65
C GLY A 86 11.78 4.65 0.87
N VAL A 87 11.50 4.15 -0.33
CA VAL A 87 10.40 4.62 -1.19
C VAL A 87 9.05 4.42 -0.51
N THR A 88 8.80 3.29 0.15
CA THR A 88 7.51 3.07 0.86
C THR A 88 7.34 4.03 2.04
N THR A 89 8.42 4.26 2.82
CA THR A 89 8.42 5.22 3.93
C THR A 89 8.17 6.64 3.43
N GLU A 90 8.91 7.08 2.40
CA GLU A 90 8.79 8.44 1.85
C GLU A 90 7.41 8.66 1.20
N THR A 91 6.93 7.70 0.41
CA THR A 91 5.61 7.79 -0.25
C THR A 91 4.50 8.00 0.78
N TRP A 92 4.49 7.21 1.86
CA TRP A 92 3.47 7.35 2.91
C TRP A 92 3.61 8.66 3.69
N ALA A 93 4.84 9.08 4.00
CA ALA A 93 5.08 10.34 4.70
C ALA A 93 4.63 11.57 3.90
N VAL A 94 4.95 11.60 2.60
CA VAL A 94 4.52 12.67 1.69
C VAL A 94 3.00 12.65 1.53
N PHE A 95 2.40 11.47 1.30
CA PHE A 95 0.95 11.34 1.21
C PHE A 95 0.24 11.91 2.44
N ARG A 96 0.67 11.52 3.65
CA ARG A 96 0.08 12.03 4.90
C ARG A 96 0.23 13.54 5.03
N THR A 97 1.39 14.07 4.66
CA THR A 97 1.69 15.51 4.75
C THR A 97 0.78 16.29 3.81
N GLU A 98 0.71 15.90 2.54
CA GLU A 98 -0.10 16.58 1.53
C GLU A 98 -1.60 16.41 1.80
N PHE A 99 -2.06 15.20 2.16
CA PHE A 99 -3.46 14.98 2.54
C PHE A 99 -3.87 15.88 3.71
N SER A 100 -3.02 15.96 4.74
CA SER A 100 -3.28 16.82 5.91
C SER A 100 -3.24 18.30 5.57
N HIS A 101 -2.38 18.71 4.63
CA HIS A 101 -2.35 20.07 4.12
C HIS A 101 -3.68 20.42 3.44
N LEU A 102 -4.07 19.62 2.44
CA LEU A 102 -5.32 19.81 1.69
C LEU A 102 -6.57 19.72 2.58
N TRP A 103 -6.57 18.87 3.60
CA TRP A 103 -7.65 18.81 4.58
C TRP A 103 -7.84 20.15 5.32
N ARG A 104 -6.74 20.84 5.65
CA ARG A 104 -6.79 22.12 6.38
C ARG A 104 -7.12 23.28 5.45
N THR A 105 -6.61 23.25 4.23
CA THR A 105 -6.72 24.37 3.29
C THR A 105 -7.94 24.28 2.37
N GLU A 106 -8.16 23.13 1.74
CA GLU A 106 -9.07 22.95 0.59
C GLU A 106 -10.39 22.21 0.91
N ARG A 107 -10.60 21.78 2.16
CA ARG A 107 -11.79 21.02 2.57
C ARG A 107 -13.08 21.85 2.46
N SER A 108 -13.83 21.61 1.38
CA SER A 108 -15.06 22.31 0.98
C SER A 108 -16.28 21.39 0.79
N GLY A 109 -16.11 20.08 0.97
CA GLY A 109 -17.17 19.09 0.85
C GLY A 109 -18.17 19.09 2.01
N MET A 110 -19.21 18.25 1.90
CA MET A 110 -20.26 18.17 2.92
C MET A 110 -19.81 17.53 4.24
N LEU A 111 -18.72 16.75 4.24
CA LEU A 111 -18.20 16.07 5.41
C LEU A 111 -17.20 16.95 6.17
N TYR A 112 -17.22 16.82 7.50
CA TYR A 112 -16.30 17.47 8.43
C TYR A 112 -16.29 19.01 8.42
N GLN A 113 -17.22 19.70 7.75
CA GLN A 113 -17.24 21.15 7.44
C GLN A 113 -16.58 22.11 8.45
N LYS A 114 -15.90 23.15 7.94
CA LYS A 114 -15.20 24.16 8.77
C LYS A 114 -16.13 24.87 9.76
N SER A 115 -17.40 25.01 9.40
CA SER A 115 -18.46 25.58 10.24
C SER A 115 -18.72 24.81 11.54
N LEU A 116 -18.35 23.52 11.60
CA LEU A 116 -18.49 22.67 12.78
C LEU A 116 -17.27 22.72 13.70
N PHE A 117 -16.12 23.21 13.21
CA PHE A 117 -14.85 23.18 13.94
C PHE A 117 -14.14 24.54 13.91
N GLU A 118 -13.38 24.83 12.85
CA GLU A 118 -12.49 25.99 12.75
C GLU A 118 -13.24 27.33 12.97
N ASP A 119 -14.44 27.48 12.40
CA ASP A 119 -15.25 28.70 12.52
C ASP A 119 -15.80 28.89 13.95
N GLN A 120 -15.82 27.83 14.75
CA GLN A 120 -16.18 27.85 16.17
C GLN A 120 -14.93 27.92 17.09
N GLY A 121 -13.73 27.95 16.51
CA GLY A 121 -12.47 27.92 17.24
C GLY A 121 -12.04 26.54 17.75
N ASP A 122 -12.72 25.45 17.36
CA ASP A 122 -12.40 24.09 17.78
C ASP A 122 -11.34 23.43 16.89
N LYS A 123 -10.10 23.92 17.02
CA LYS A 123 -8.95 23.36 16.29
C LYS A 123 -8.62 21.92 16.71
N LEU A 124 -8.85 21.58 17.98
CA LEU A 124 -8.56 20.24 18.49
C LEU A 124 -9.50 19.21 17.86
N GLY A 125 -10.80 19.50 17.78
CA GLY A 125 -11.77 18.64 17.12
C GLY A 125 -11.46 18.44 15.63
N ALA A 126 -11.04 19.50 14.92
CA ALA A 126 -10.64 19.40 13.52
C ALA A 126 -9.45 18.45 13.30
N GLU A 127 -8.40 18.55 14.13
CA GLU A 127 -7.22 17.68 14.06
C GLU A 127 -7.53 16.24 14.49
N GLN A 128 -8.39 16.06 15.50
CA GLN A 128 -8.87 14.73 15.87
C GLN A 128 -9.64 14.07 14.71
N ALA A 129 -10.51 14.80 14.01
CA ALA A 129 -11.23 14.26 12.87
C ALA A 129 -10.30 13.82 11.74
N LEU A 130 -9.27 14.63 11.43
CA LEU A 130 -8.23 14.28 10.45
C LEU A 130 -7.47 13.01 10.87
N ASP A 131 -7.07 12.91 12.13
CA ASP A 131 -6.34 11.76 12.66
C ASP A 131 -7.16 10.46 12.55
N HIS A 132 -8.47 10.52 12.84
CA HIS A 132 -9.36 9.36 12.66
C HIS A 132 -9.44 8.91 11.19
N VAL A 133 -9.53 9.84 10.25
CA VAL A 133 -9.56 9.53 8.81
C VAL A 133 -8.25 8.89 8.37
N LEU A 134 -7.10 9.48 8.73
CA LEU A 134 -5.78 8.94 8.39
C LEU A 134 -5.54 7.58 9.03
N HIS A 135 -5.99 7.36 10.28
CA HIS A 135 -5.86 6.08 10.97
C HIS A 135 -6.70 4.98 10.33
N GLN A 136 -7.95 5.29 9.95
CA GLN A 136 -8.81 4.34 9.22
C GLN A 136 -8.19 4.01 7.85
N MET A 137 -7.71 5.01 7.12
CA MET A 137 -7.05 4.83 5.83
C MET A 137 -5.79 3.96 5.95
N TRP A 138 -4.95 4.20 6.95
CA TRP A 138 -3.78 3.37 7.26
C TRP A 138 -4.18 1.92 7.52
N THR A 139 -5.22 1.71 8.32
CA THR A 139 -5.67 0.36 8.64
C THR A 139 -6.17 -0.36 7.37
N ASP A 140 -6.99 0.28 6.55
CA ASP A 140 -7.56 -0.35 5.36
C ASP A 140 -6.54 -0.55 4.24
N LEU A 141 -5.57 0.37 4.07
CA LEU A 141 -4.57 0.25 3.02
C LEU A 141 -3.66 -0.96 3.25
N LEU A 142 -3.32 -1.29 4.51
CA LEU A 142 -2.56 -2.51 4.83
C LEU A 142 -3.37 -3.77 4.48
N GLY A 143 -4.68 -3.69 4.67
CA GLY A 143 -5.61 -4.74 4.25
C GLY A 143 -5.56 -4.96 2.74
N PHE A 144 -5.80 -3.91 1.97
CA PHE A 144 -5.75 -3.98 0.50
C PHE A 144 -4.38 -4.38 -0.01
N ALA A 145 -3.30 -3.88 0.59
CA ALA A 145 -1.94 -4.27 0.23
C ALA A 145 -1.71 -5.78 0.40
N GLY A 146 -2.14 -6.34 1.54
CA GLY A 146 -2.04 -7.77 1.78
C GLY A 146 -2.85 -8.62 0.79
N ILE A 147 -4.03 -8.15 0.39
CA ILE A 147 -4.86 -8.81 -0.63
C ILE A 147 -4.24 -8.72 -2.03
N GLU A 148 -3.68 -7.56 -2.40
CA GLU A 148 -3.01 -7.38 -3.70
C GLU A 148 -1.81 -8.32 -3.84
N VAL A 149 -0.99 -8.47 -2.78
CA VAL A 149 0.12 -9.45 -2.78
C VAL A 149 -0.38 -10.87 -3.06
N HIS A 150 -1.48 -11.30 -2.43
CA HIS A 150 -2.05 -12.63 -2.67
C HIS A 150 -2.62 -12.76 -4.07
N ARG A 151 -3.30 -11.72 -4.57
CA ARG A 151 -3.90 -11.68 -5.90
C ARG A 151 -2.83 -11.81 -6.99
N ARG A 152 -1.68 -11.14 -6.86
CA ARG A 152 -0.60 -11.18 -7.85
C ARG A 152 0.15 -12.51 -7.87
N ILE A 153 0.27 -13.19 -6.75
CA ILE A 153 1.04 -14.44 -6.67
C ILE A 153 0.18 -15.68 -6.95
N LEU A 154 -1.07 -15.70 -6.49
CA LEU A 154 -1.95 -16.88 -6.56
C LEU A 154 -3.14 -16.70 -7.52
N GLY A 155 -3.31 -15.50 -8.07
CA GLY A 155 -4.41 -15.16 -8.96
C GLY A 155 -4.07 -15.34 -10.43
N LEU A 156 -4.89 -14.76 -11.31
CA LEU A 156 -4.72 -14.88 -12.76
C LEU A 156 -3.62 -13.97 -13.32
N ALA A 157 -3.50 -12.76 -12.76
CA ALA A 157 -2.63 -11.71 -13.29
C ALA A 157 -1.40 -11.55 -12.40
N HIS A 158 -0.29 -12.16 -12.83
CA HIS A 158 0.98 -12.10 -12.11
C HIS A 158 1.71 -10.76 -12.38
N ASN A 159 2.84 -10.51 -11.70
CA ASN A 159 3.72 -9.37 -11.97
C ASN A 159 5.10 -9.82 -12.46
N ALA A 160 5.74 -8.95 -13.25
CA ALA A 160 7.03 -9.25 -13.85
C ALA A 160 8.17 -9.41 -12.80
N ASP A 161 8.03 -8.80 -11.62
CA ASP A 161 9.03 -8.90 -10.55
C ASP A 161 9.32 -10.36 -10.18
N PHE A 162 8.29 -11.21 -10.07
CA PHE A 162 8.47 -12.64 -9.80
C PHE A 162 8.59 -13.48 -11.08
N GLU A 163 7.77 -13.21 -12.11
CA GLU A 163 7.72 -14.04 -13.31
C GLU A 163 9.04 -14.08 -14.09
N THR A 164 9.88 -13.04 -13.98
CA THR A 164 11.18 -13.00 -14.66
C THR A 164 12.29 -13.76 -13.92
N ILE A 165 12.02 -14.28 -12.71
CA ILE A 165 12.94 -15.17 -11.99
C ILE A 165 12.84 -16.56 -12.63
N ALA A 166 13.90 -16.95 -13.35
CA ALA A 166 13.92 -18.20 -14.13
C ALA A 166 13.99 -19.47 -13.27
N ASP A 167 14.67 -19.41 -12.12
CA ASP A 167 14.75 -20.53 -11.18
C ASP A 167 13.44 -20.61 -10.39
N GLU A 168 12.68 -21.68 -10.63
CA GLU A 168 11.34 -21.86 -10.06
C GLU A 168 11.37 -22.02 -8.53
N ASP A 169 12.39 -22.68 -7.98
CA ASP A 169 12.53 -22.87 -6.53
C ASP A 169 12.88 -21.53 -5.85
N LEU A 170 13.76 -20.75 -6.49
CA LEU A 170 14.09 -19.41 -6.03
C LEU A 170 12.90 -18.45 -6.12
N ARG A 171 12.13 -18.52 -7.21
CA ARG A 171 10.89 -17.75 -7.39
C ARG A 171 9.87 -18.09 -6.31
N ALA A 172 9.57 -19.38 -6.13
CA ALA A 172 8.63 -19.86 -5.12
C ALA A 172 9.04 -19.45 -3.70
N SER A 173 10.35 -19.45 -3.40
CA SER A 173 10.90 -18.97 -2.14
C SER A 173 10.63 -17.46 -1.91
N CYS A 174 10.79 -16.63 -2.94
CA CYS A 174 10.49 -15.19 -2.87
C CYS A 174 8.98 -14.94 -2.72
N GLU A 175 8.16 -15.65 -3.50
CA GLU A 175 6.70 -15.58 -3.46
C GLU A 175 6.15 -16.01 -2.10
N ALA A 176 6.65 -17.11 -1.52
CA ALA A 176 6.22 -17.60 -0.21
C ALA A 176 6.46 -16.56 0.91
N LYS A 177 7.58 -15.84 0.85
CA LYS A 177 7.90 -14.73 1.77
C LYS A 177 6.95 -13.55 1.59
N ALA A 178 6.70 -13.15 0.35
CA ALA A 178 5.73 -12.09 0.04
C ALA A 178 4.31 -12.48 0.51
N LEU A 179 3.86 -13.72 0.28
CA LEU A 179 2.58 -14.23 0.76
C LEU A 179 2.48 -14.21 2.29
N LYS A 180 3.52 -14.66 2.99
CA LYS A 180 3.58 -14.59 4.46
C LYS A 180 3.43 -13.15 4.96
N PHE A 181 4.16 -12.22 4.33
CA PHE A 181 4.07 -10.79 4.63
C PHE A 181 2.67 -10.23 4.36
N GLY A 182 2.11 -10.45 3.16
CA GLY A 182 0.78 -9.96 2.79
C GLY A 182 -0.31 -10.51 3.71
N ARG A 183 -0.18 -11.76 4.18
CA ARG A 183 -1.13 -12.36 5.10
C ARG A 183 -1.04 -11.66 6.45
N HIS A 184 0.17 -11.39 6.92
CA HIS A 184 0.39 -10.67 8.16
C HIS A 184 -0.23 -9.27 8.11
N LEU A 185 -0.02 -8.53 7.02
CA LEU A 185 -0.67 -7.23 6.82
C LEU A 185 -2.20 -7.35 6.88
N ALA A 186 -2.79 -8.20 6.03
CA ALA A 186 -4.23 -8.31 5.94
C ALA A 186 -4.90 -8.74 7.26
N VAL A 187 -4.31 -9.71 7.97
CA VAL A 187 -4.89 -10.27 9.20
C VAL A 187 -4.62 -9.37 10.41
N ASN A 188 -3.44 -8.76 10.50
CA ASN A 188 -2.99 -8.04 11.70
C ASN A 188 -2.98 -6.51 11.55
N ARG A 189 -3.44 -5.93 10.43
CA ARG A 189 -3.41 -4.47 10.15
C ARG A 189 -3.83 -3.55 11.29
N ARG A 190 -4.72 -3.98 12.18
CA ARG A 190 -5.17 -3.19 13.35
C ARG A 190 -4.14 -3.09 14.48
N GLN A 191 -3.05 -3.86 14.40
CA GLN A 191 -1.97 -3.93 15.38
C GLN A 191 -0.63 -3.43 14.80
N ILE A 192 -0.67 -2.83 13.61
CA ILE A 192 0.48 -2.27 12.93
C ILE A 192 0.29 -0.76 12.94
N HIS A 193 1.21 -0.02 13.56
CA HIS A 193 1.01 1.39 13.86
C HIS A 193 1.85 2.33 13.00
N SER A 194 2.82 1.80 12.25
CA SER A 194 3.73 2.61 11.43
C SER A 194 4.23 1.88 10.20
N ILE A 195 4.66 2.66 9.19
CA ILE A 195 5.34 2.13 8.00
C ILE A 195 6.69 1.50 8.35
N ASP A 196 7.33 1.98 9.41
CA ASP A 196 8.59 1.42 9.90
C ASP A 196 8.39 0.01 10.46
N GLU A 197 7.31 -0.24 11.21
CA GLU A 197 6.95 -1.61 11.64
C GLU A 197 6.72 -2.54 10.44
N VAL A 198 6.07 -2.04 9.39
CA VAL A 198 5.84 -2.82 8.16
C VAL A 198 7.17 -3.14 7.46
N ASN A 199 8.05 -2.15 7.29
CA ASN A 199 9.34 -2.33 6.64
C ASN A 199 10.29 -3.21 7.46
N GLN A 200 10.27 -3.11 8.80
CA GLN A 200 10.99 -4.02 9.69
C GLN A 200 10.48 -5.46 9.58
N LEU A 201 9.16 -5.65 9.51
CA LEU A 201 8.55 -6.96 9.26
C LEU A 201 8.98 -7.52 7.90
N ALA A 202 8.97 -6.69 6.85
CA ALA A 202 9.40 -7.11 5.52
C ALA A 202 10.87 -7.56 5.52
N ALA A 203 11.77 -6.78 6.13
CA ALA A 203 13.18 -7.13 6.27
C ALA A 203 13.40 -8.40 7.09
N LEU A 204 12.65 -8.58 8.18
CA LEU A 204 12.71 -9.79 9.01
C LEU A 204 12.33 -11.03 8.19
N ILE A 205 11.22 -10.98 7.45
CA ILE A 205 10.74 -12.11 6.62
C ILE A 205 11.71 -12.38 5.45
N GLU A 206 12.29 -11.33 4.85
CA GLU A 206 13.27 -11.50 3.78
C GLU A 206 14.48 -12.30 4.25
N GLN A 207 14.98 -12.03 5.46
CA GLN A 207 16.14 -12.68 6.05
C GLN A 207 15.88 -14.12 6.54
N GLU A 208 14.62 -14.53 6.69
CA GLU A 208 14.30 -15.92 7.06
C GLU A 208 14.90 -16.90 6.05
N SER A 209 15.55 -17.95 6.54
CA SER A 209 16.03 -19.04 5.70
C SER A 209 14.83 -19.85 5.20
N SER A 210 14.81 -20.18 3.92
CA SER A 210 13.80 -21.09 3.36
C SER A 210 13.97 -22.47 4.01
N ILE A 211 12.86 -23.06 4.47
CA ILE A 211 12.83 -24.42 5.06
C ILE A 211 13.05 -25.46 3.96
#